data_AF-A0A7L5DYC2-F1
#
_entry.id   AF-A0A7L5DYC2-F1
#
_cell.length_a   1.000
_cell.length_b   1.000
_cell.length_c   1.000
_cell.angle_alpha   90.00
_cell.angle_beta   90.00
_cell.angle_gamma   90.00
#
_symmetry.space_group_name_H-M   'P 1'
#
loop_
_entity.id
_entity.type
_entity.pdbx_description
1 polymer ?
#
loop_
_entity_poly.entity_id
_entity_poly.type
_entity_poly.pdbx_seq_one_letter_code
_entity_poly.pdbx_strand_id
1 'polypeptide(L)' 'MKQRPGRVHLERLPAYSPELNRVEFLWSQLKWSLVNQVFCNFPQLTEAIIVQLATLQACPNLGTTFFRKKEVAFFTS' A
#
# COMPACT_ATOMS: atom_id res chain seq x y z
N MET A 1 1.01 -32.85 -10.97
CA MET A 1 1.58 -31.62 -11.56
C MET A 1 2.55 -31.00 -10.57
N LYS A 2 3.85 -30.89 -10.91
CA LYS A 2 4.86 -30.26 -10.03
C LYS A 2 4.65 -28.75 -10.03
N GLN A 3 4.36 -28.16 -8.86
CA GLN A 3 4.33 -26.70 -8.68
C GLN A 3 5.75 -26.17 -8.95
N ARG A 4 5.88 -25.19 -9.84
CA ARG A 4 7.16 -24.51 -10.10
C ARG A 4 7.36 -23.45 -9.00
N PRO A 5 8.31 -23.61 -8.06
CA PRO A 5 8.56 -22.59 -7.06
C PRO A 5 8.99 -21.29 -7.77
N GLY A 6 8.33 -20.17 -7.45
CA GLY A 6 8.66 -18.85 -8.00
C GLY A 6 7.72 -18.29 -9.08
N ARG A 7 6.58 -18.93 -9.38
CA ARG A 7 5.55 -18.25 -10.18
C ARG A 7 4.88 -17.15 -9.35
N VAL A 8 5.09 -15.90 -9.76
CA VAL A 8 4.38 -14.73 -9.25
C VAL A 8 3.10 -14.53 -10.05
N HIS A 9 1.97 -14.37 -9.37
CA HIS A 9 0.72 -13.95 -9.99
C HIS A 9 0.73 -12.43 -10.15
N LEU A 10 0.48 -11.94 -11.36
CA LEU A 10 0.37 -10.51 -11.64
C LEU A 10 -1.11 -10.12 -11.70
N GLU A 11 -1.54 -9.24 -10.81
CA GLU A 11 -2.86 -8.61 -10.88
C GLU A 11 -2.85 -7.54 -11.99
N ARG A 12 -3.83 -7.57 -12.90
CA ARG A 12 -3.95 -6.55 -13.96
C ARG A 12 -4.62 -5.30 -13.39
N LEU A 13 -3.92 -4.18 -13.44
CA LEU A 13 -4.46 -2.86 -13.14
C LEU A 13 -4.65 -2.07 -14.45
N PRO A 14 -5.76 -1.33 -14.63
CA PRO A 14 -5.89 -0.40 -15.75
C PRO A 14 -4.83 0.71 -15.68
N ALA A 15 -4.53 1.27 -16.84
CA ALA A 15 -3.70 2.47 -16.92
C ALA A 15 -4.42 3.64 -16.23
N TYR A 16 -3.65 4.51 -15.57
CA TYR A 16 -4.14 5.73 -14.92
C TYR A 16 -5.21 5.53 -13.84
N SER A 17 -5.23 4.35 -13.19
CA SER A 17 -6.15 4.04 -12.09
C SER A 17 -5.45 3.90 -10.73
N PRO A 18 -4.82 4.97 -10.19
CA PRO A 18 -4.17 4.93 -8.88
C PRO A 18 -5.14 4.58 -7.74
N GLU A 19 -6.43 4.94 -7.86
CA GLU A 19 -7.48 4.63 -6.89
C GLU A 19 -7.70 3.13 -6.68
N LEU A 20 -7.27 2.31 -7.63
CA LEU A 20 -7.34 0.85 -7.57
C LEU A 20 -6.05 0.23 -7.05
N ASN A 21 -4.94 0.98 -7.08
CA ASN A 21 -3.68 0.54 -6.53
C ASN A 21 -3.70 0.67 -5.01
N ARG A 22 -3.79 -0.47 -4.31
CA ARG A 22 -3.88 -0.52 -2.85
C ARG A 22 -2.71 0.18 -2.15
N VAL A 23 -1.54 0.27 -2.79
CA VAL A 23 -0.37 0.97 -2.23
C VAL A 23 -0.61 2.48 -2.09
N GLU A 24 -1.45 3.09 -2.92
CA GLU A 24 -1.77 4.52 -2.86
C GLU A 24 -2.49 4.88 -1.57
N PHE A 25 -3.30 3.95 -1.05
CA PHE A 25 -3.96 4.15 0.24
C PHE A 25 -2.95 4.07 1.40
N LEU A 26 -2.02 3.11 1.35
CA LEU A 26 -0.93 3.02 2.34
C LEU A 26 -0.10 4.32 2.34
N TRP A 27 0.26 4.82 1.15
CA TRP A 27 0.96 6.09 1.01
C TRP A 27 0.17 7.27 1.55
N SER A 28 -1.14 7.30 1.34
CA SER A 28 -2.00 8.35 1.88
C SER A 28 -2.02 8.35 3.40
N GLN A 29 -2.09 7.17 4.03
CA GLN A 29 -2.02 7.04 5.49
C GLN A 29 -0.66 7.47 6.05
N LEU A 30 0.44 7.02 5.42
CA LEU A 30 1.79 7.42 5.81
C LEU A 30 1.96 8.94 5.74
N LYS A 31 1.58 9.56 4.63
CA LYS A 31 1.64 11.03 4.48
C LYS A 31 0.80 11.72 5.54
N TRP A 32 -0.41 11.22 5.83
CA TRP A 32 -1.28 11.82 6.85
C TRP A 32 -0.68 11.74 8.25
N SER A 33 -0.05 10.61 8.61
CA SER A 33 0.62 10.45 9.91
C SER A 33 1.87 11.34 10.10
N LEU A 34 2.51 11.74 8.99
CA LEU A 34 3.73 12.53 8.99
C LEU A 34 3.50 14.02 8.65
N VAL A 35 2.26 14.43 8.37
CA VAL A 35 1.94 15.75 7.78
C VAL A 35 2.34 16.94 8.66
N ASN A 36 2.45 16.75 9.98
CA ASN A 36 2.81 17.79 10.95
C ASN A 36 4.25 17.66 11.48
N GLN A 37 5.10 16.89 10.79
CA GLN A 37 6.49 16.68 11.18
C GLN A 37 7.43 17.32 10.15
N VAL A 38 8.50 17.93 10.65
CA VAL A 38 9.57 18.49 9.81
C VAL A 38 10.80 17.61 9.94
N PHE A 39 11.35 17.20 8.80
CA PHE A 39 12.56 16.39 8.73
C PHE A 39 13.68 17.22 8.11
N CYS A 40 14.82 17.29 8.79
CA CYS A 40 15.96 18.10 8.38
C CYS A 40 16.88 17.37 7.40
N ASN A 41 16.73 16.05 7.25
CA ASN A 41 17.53 15.23 6.35
C ASN A 41 16.79 13.93 5.95
N PHE A 42 17.27 13.30 4.89
CA PHE A 42 16.70 12.04 4.37
C PHE A 42 16.73 10.87 5.35
N PRO A 43 17.81 10.64 6.13
CA PRO A 43 17.83 9.57 7.14
C PRO A 43 16.70 9.70 8.16
N GLN A 44 16.49 10.91 8.69
CA GLN A 44 15.44 11.18 9.69
C GLN A 44 14.04 10.87 9.14
N LEU A 45 13.77 11.26 7.88
CA LEU A 45 12.51 10.91 7.21
C LEU A 45 12.38 9.40 7.01
N THR A 46 13.47 8.74 6.64
CA THR A 46 13.48 7.29 6.39
C THR A 46 13.17 6.51 7.66
N GLU A 47 13.81 6.88 8.78
CA GLU A 47 13.53 6.29 10.09
C GLU A 47 12.06 6.49 10.51
N ALA A 48 11.52 7.69 10.34
CA ALA A 48 10.12 7.98 10.64
C ALA A 48 9.16 7.13 9.80
N ILE A 49 9.44 6.94 8.50
CA ILE A 49 8.65 6.06 7.63
C ILE A 49 8.73 4.60 8.09
N ILE A 50 9.92 4.10 8.44
CA ILE A 50 10.10 2.71 8.91
C ILE A 50 9.34 2.47 10.21
N VAL A 51 9.44 3.39 11.17
CA VAL A 51 8.70 3.31 12.44
C VAL A 51 7.20 3.30 12.18
N GLN A 52 6.70 4.19 11.33
CA GLN A 52 5.28 4.25 11.01
C GLN A 52 4.79 3.02 10.24
N LEU A 53 5.60 2.43 9.38
CA LEU A 53 5.28 1.16 8.73
C LEU A 53 5.17 0.03 9.75
N ALA A 54 6.08 -0.02 10.73
CA ALA A 54 6.03 -1.02 11.80
C ALA A 54 4.76 -0.87 12.67
N THR A 55 4.33 0.36 12.99
CA THR A 55 3.09 0.58 13.74
C THR A 55 1.85 0.17 12.93
N LEU A 56 1.83 0.45 11.62
CA LEU A 56 0.75 0.00 10.74
C LEU A 56 0.71 -1.54 10.60
N GLN A 57 1.86 -2.21 10.55
CA GLN A 57 1.95 -3.67 10.53
C GLN A 57 1.44 -4.30 11.84
N ALA A 58 1.70 -3.67 12.99
CA ALA A 58 1.22 -4.14 14.29
C ALA A 58 -0.31 -4.00 14.47
N CYS A 59 -0.99 -3.27 13.58
CA CYS A 59 -2.44 -3.07 13.59
C CYS A 59 -3.14 -3.92 12.49
N PRO A 60 -3.41 -5.22 12.73
CA PRO A 60 -3.93 -6.15 11.73
C PRO A 60 -5.32 -5.79 11.16
N ASN A 61 -6.09 -4.96 11.88
CA ASN A 61 -7.41 -4.50 11.44
C ASN A 61 -7.34 -3.45 10.31
N LEU A 62 -6.22 -2.73 10.18
CA LEU A 62 -6.00 -1.78 9.09
C LEU A 62 -5.62 -2.51 7.80
N GLY A 63 -4.72 -3.50 7.90
CA GLY A 63 -4.37 -4.42 6.79
C GLY A 63 -5.61 -4.91 6.05
N THR A 64 -6.53 -5.54 6.77
CA THR A 64 -7.73 -6.16 6.18
C THR A 64 -8.73 -5.16 5.61
N THR A 65 -8.82 -3.94 6.15
CA THR A 65 -9.69 -2.89 5.58
C THR A 65 -9.12 -2.32 4.28
N PHE A 66 -7.79 -2.21 4.14
CA PHE A 66 -7.16 -1.85 2.86
C PHE A 66 -7.43 -2.89 1.76
N PHE A 67 -7.41 -4.17 2.11
CA PHE A 67 -7.63 -5.27 1.17
C PHE A 67 -9.12 -5.57 0.90
N ARG A 68 -10.06 -5.02 1.69
CA ARG A 68 -11.50 -5.29 1.57
C ARG A 68 -12.23 -4.36 0.59
N LYS A 69 -11.60 -3.28 0.09
CA LYS A 69 -12.23 -2.42 -0.92
C LYS A 69 -12.33 -3.19 -2.25
N LYS A 70 -13.49 -3.82 -2.46
CA LYS A 70 -13.84 -4.64 -3.61
C LYS A 70 -14.07 -3.78 -4.86
N GLU A 71 -13.33 -4.14 -5.90
CA GLU A 71 -13.76 -4.28 -7.30
C GLU A 71 -14.57 -3.12 -7.89
N VAL A 72 -13.87 -2.23 -8.60
CA VAL A 72 -14.49 -1.56 -9.75
C VAL A 72 -14.49 -2.56 -10.89
N ALA A 73 -15.65 -3.14 -11.20
CA ALA A 73 -15.82 -4.07 -12.31
C ALA A 73 -15.57 -3.33 -13.65
N PHE A 74 -14.60 -3.82 -14.43
CA PHE A 74 -14.42 -3.37 -15.80
C PHE A 74 -15.40 -4.10 -16.70
N PHE A 75 -16.49 -3.43 -17.07
CA PHE A 75 -17.22 -3.80 -18.28
C PHE A 75 -16.42 -3.30 -19.48
N THR A 76 -15.59 -4.17 -20.06
CA THR A 76 -15.10 -3.96 -21.42
C THR A 76 -16.27 -4.21 -22.38
N SER A 77 -16.81 -3.13 -22.94
CA SER A 77 -17.62 -3.15 -24.16
C SER A 77 -16.74 -3.23 -25.40
#